data_AF-F8JGV4-F1
#
_entry.id   AF-F8JGV4-F1
#
_cell.length_a   1.000
_cell.length_b   1.000
_cell.length_c   1.000
_cell.angle_alpha   90.00
_cell.angle_beta   90.00
_cell.angle_gamma   90.00
#
_symmetry.space_group_name_H-M   'P 1'
#
loop_
_entity.id
_entity.type
_entity.pdbx_description
1 polymer ?
#
loop_
_entity_poly.entity_id
_entity_poly.type
_entity_poly.pdbx_seq_one_letter_code
_entity_poly.pdbx_strand_id
1 'polypeptide(L)'
;MDSSELKDWFLQQTDEARVAYLQRIMHAITIDFRHASTEIPEQSLVSMASGLNELIHALTSYCAAVLQHKAHLPNDLLFDGMIADLDSQRLRPFVPWTLGEIERLATHSAAS
;
A
#
# COMPACT_ATOMS: atom_id res chain seq x y z
N MET A 1 2.45 -14.02 9.23
CA MET A 1 1.20 -13.78 8.49
C MET A 1 1.53 -13.88 7.02
N ASP A 2 0.80 -14.68 6.26
CA ASP A 2 0.98 -14.76 4.81
C ASP A 2 0.06 -13.74 4.08
N SER A 3 0.24 -13.56 2.76
CA SER A 3 -0.57 -12.60 2.00
C SER A 3 -2.06 -12.96 1.94
N SER A 4 -2.39 -14.24 2.11
CA SER A 4 -3.76 -14.73 2.09
C SER A 4 -4.51 -14.32 3.36
N GLU A 5 -3.86 -14.45 4.53
CA GLU A 5 -4.42 -14.00 5.81
C GLU A 5 -4.71 -12.50 5.84
N LEU A 6 -3.80 -11.67 5.32
CA LEU A 6 -4.01 -10.21 5.24
C LEU A 6 -5.16 -9.85 4.30
N LYS A 7 -5.20 -10.50 3.14
CA LYS A 7 -6.25 -10.29 2.14
C LYS A 7 -7.62 -10.65 2.70
N ASP A 8 -7.74 -11.81 3.33
CA ASP A 8 -9.01 -12.28 3.90
C ASP A 8 -9.49 -11.35 5.01
N TRP A 9 -8.61 -10.94 5.92
CA TRP A 9 -8.95 -9.95 6.94
C TRP A 9 -9.40 -8.62 6.33
N PHE A 10 -8.69 -8.11 5.32
CA PHE A 10 -9.01 -6.84 4.67
C PHE A 10 -10.40 -6.89 4.01
N LEU A 11 -10.75 -8.01 3.39
CA LEU A 11 -12.05 -8.20 2.72
C LEU A 11 -13.22 -8.35 3.70
N GLN A 12 -12.96 -8.73 4.96
CA GLN A 12 -13.97 -8.76 6.03
C GLN A 12 -14.31 -7.36 6.59
N GLN A 13 -13.51 -6.34 6.27
CA GLN A 13 -13.73 -4.97 6.74
C GLN A 13 -14.87 -4.28 5.98
N THR A 14 -15.50 -3.28 6.60
CA THR A 14 -16.50 -2.44 5.91
C THR A 14 -15.87 -1.67 4.75
N ASP A 15 -16.70 -1.25 3.79
CA ASP A 15 -16.27 -0.44 2.64
C ASP A 15 -15.48 0.80 3.08
N GLU A 16 -15.96 1.51 4.09
CA GLU A 16 -15.33 2.71 4.65
C GLU A 16 -13.98 2.39 5.30
N ALA A 17 -13.90 1.29 6.05
CA ALA A 17 -12.66 0.87 6.69
C ALA A 17 -11.61 0.50 5.64
N ARG A 18 -11.98 -0.27 4.60
CA ARG A 18 -11.10 -0.60 3.47
C ARG A 18 -10.56 0.65 2.79
N VAL A 19 -11.42 1.62 2.48
CA VAL A 19 -11.01 2.89 1.87
C VAL A 19 -10.07 3.67 2.78
N ALA A 20 -10.38 3.78 4.07
CA ALA A 20 -9.56 4.51 5.03
C ALA A 20 -8.16 3.90 5.16
N TYR A 21 -8.04 2.57 5.16
CA TYR A 21 -6.76 1.88 5.19
C TYR A 21 -5.91 2.18 3.96
N LEU A 22 -6.49 2.08 2.77
CA LEU A 22 -5.77 2.38 1.53
C LEU A 22 -5.38 3.86 1.42
N GLN A 23 -6.22 4.78 1.92
CA GLN A 23 -5.87 6.20 2.00
C GLN A 23 -4.66 6.47 2.90
N ARG A 24 -4.50 5.74 4.00
CA ARG A 24 -3.31 5.84 4.86
C ARG A 24 -2.05 5.38 4.13
N ILE A 25 -2.12 4.27 3.39
CA ILE A 25 -1.01 3.79 2.57
C ILE A 25 -0.64 4.81 1.49
N MET A 26 -1.63 5.33 0.74
CA MET A 26 -1.38 6.37 -0.28
C MET A 26 -0.75 7.64 0.33
N HIS A 27 -1.17 8.03 1.52
CA HIS A 27 -0.58 9.15 2.24
C HIS A 27 0.88 8.87 2.62
N ALA A 28 1.17 7.68 3.15
CA ALA A 28 2.52 7.28 3.51
C ALA A 28 3.46 7.26 2.29
N ILE A 29 2.99 6.76 1.14
CA ILE A 29 3.73 6.80 -0.14
C ILE A 29 4.10 8.26 -0.50
N THR A 30 3.18 9.20 -0.30
CA THR A 30 3.43 10.62 -0.59
C THR A 30 4.49 11.22 0.32
N ILE A 31 4.53 10.80 1.59
CA ILE A 31 5.56 11.22 2.55
C ILE A 31 6.92 10.63 2.15
N ASP A 32 6.99 9.33 1.89
CA ASP A 32 8.21 8.64 1.45
C ASP A 32 8.78 9.26 0.18
N PHE A 33 7.94 9.51 -0.83
CA PHE A 33 8.38 10.13 -2.07
C PHE A 33 8.99 11.52 -1.85
N ARG A 34 8.38 12.33 -0.98
CA ARG A 34 8.90 13.66 -0.64
C ARG A 34 10.29 13.55 -0.01
N HIS A 35 10.47 12.62 0.93
CA HIS A 35 11.78 12.39 1.55
C HIS A 35 12.81 11.89 0.53
N ALA A 36 12.45 10.90 -0.28
CA ALA A 36 13.31 10.36 -1.32
C ALA A 36 13.71 11.43 -2.36
N SER A 37 12.85 12.41 -2.63
CA SER A 37 13.13 13.52 -3.55
C SER A 37 14.24 14.47 -3.12
N THR A 38 14.63 14.45 -1.84
CA THR A 38 15.75 15.25 -1.34
C THR A 38 17.07 14.48 -1.25
N GLU A 39 17.03 13.14 -1.27
CA GLU A 39 18.17 12.27 -0.97
C GLU A 39 18.66 11.44 -2.17
N ILE A 40 17.79 11.19 -3.16
CA ILE A 40 18.06 10.27 -4.28
C ILE A 40 18.47 11.04 -5.55
N PRO A 41 19.46 10.54 -6.34
CA PRO A 41 19.79 11.10 -7.64
C PRO A 41 18.59 11.16 -8.60
N GLU A 42 18.47 12.26 -9.35
CA GLU A 42 17.33 12.58 -10.21
C GLU A 42 16.94 11.47 -11.20
N GLN A 43 17.93 10.76 -11.80
CA GLN A 43 17.61 9.65 -12.71
C GLN A 43 16.91 8.47 -12.03
N SER A 44 17.23 8.20 -10.76
CA SER A 44 16.56 7.13 -9.99
C SER A 44 15.20 7.59 -9.45
N LEU A 45 15.01 8.90 -9.31
CA LEU A 45 13.76 9.50 -8.86
C LEU A 45 12.62 9.25 -9.86
N VAL A 46 12.87 9.38 -11.16
CA VAL A 46 11.83 9.27 -12.20
C VAL A 46 11.23 7.87 -12.24
N SER A 47 12.06 6.83 -12.22
CA SER A 47 11.58 5.43 -12.22
C SER A 47 10.78 5.12 -10.95
N MET A 48 11.25 5.60 -9.80
CA MET A 48 10.54 5.45 -8.52
C MET A 48 9.20 6.21 -8.53
N ALA A 49 9.18 7.45 -9.02
CA ALA A 49 7.97 8.26 -9.15
C ALA A 49 6.93 7.57 -10.03
N SER A 50 7.35 6.97 -11.16
CA SER A 50 6.44 6.24 -12.05
C SER A 50 5.79 5.05 -11.33
N GLY A 51 6.59 4.22 -10.65
CA GLY A 51 6.08 3.05 -9.93
C GLY A 51 5.14 3.43 -8.77
N LEU A 52 5.49 4.45 -7.98
CA LEU A 52 4.63 4.94 -6.91
C LEU A 52 3.33 5.56 -7.44
N ASN A 53 3.39 6.26 -8.58
CA ASN A 53 2.21 6.83 -9.20
C ASN A 53 1.25 5.75 -9.74
N GLU A 54 1.79 4.70 -10.37
CA GLU A 54 1.00 3.54 -10.80
C GLU A 54 0.31 2.85 -9.61
N LEU A 55 1.03 2.68 -8.50
CA LEU A 55 0.48 2.13 -7.27
C LEU A 55 -0.64 3.02 -6.70
N ILE A 56 -0.43 4.33 -6.59
CA ILE A 56 -1.45 5.28 -6.12
C ILE A 56 -2.70 5.23 -7.02
N HIS A 57 -2.53 5.14 -8.35
CA HIS A 57 -3.66 5.00 -9.27
C HIS A 57 -4.43 3.71 -9.02
N ALA A 58 -3.75 2.57 -8.87
CA ALA A 58 -4.39 1.29 -8.57
C ALA A 58 -5.19 1.34 -7.26
N LEU A 59 -4.60 1.90 -6.20
CA LEU A 59 -5.25 2.08 -4.90
C LEU A 59 -6.46 3.02 -4.99
N THR A 60 -6.34 4.13 -5.72
CA THR A 60 -7.43 5.10 -5.93
C THR A 60 -8.59 4.49 -6.70
N SER A 61 -8.29 3.75 -7.78
CA SER A 61 -9.29 3.03 -8.56
C SER A 61 -10.04 2.00 -7.73
N TYR A 62 -9.33 1.27 -6.86
CA TYR A 62 -9.97 0.33 -5.93
C TYR A 62 -10.89 1.05 -4.93
N CYS A 63 -10.41 2.13 -4.28
CA CYS A 63 -11.23 2.93 -3.38
C CYS A 63 -12.52 3.42 -4.05
N ALA A 64 -12.42 3.92 -5.29
CA ALA A 64 -13.58 4.34 -6.06
C ALA A 64 -14.54 3.19 -6.35
N ALA A 65 -14.03 2.00 -6.68
CA ALA A 65 -14.85 0.82 -6.93
C ALA A 65 -15.60 0.36 -5.66
N VAL A 66 -14.93 0.39 -4.50
CA VAL A 66 -15.54 0.10 -3.19
C VAL A 66 -16.68 1.06 -2.89
N LEU A 67 -16.44 2.37 -2.99
CA LEU A 67 -17.46 3.40 -2.71
C LEU A 67 -18.65 3.37 -3.69
N GLN A 68 -18.46 2.84 -4.90
CA GLN A 68 -19.53 2.67 -5.88
C GLN A 68 -20.29 1.34 -5.72
N HIS A 69 -19.96 0.52 -4.71
CA HIS A 69 -20.43 -0.87 -4.55
C HIS A 69 -20.21 -1.73 -5.80
N LYS A 70 -19.17 -1.40 -6.58
CA LYS A 70 -18.76 -2.11 -7.79
C LYS A 70 -17.42 -2.80 -7.61
N ALA A 71 -16.90 -2.87 -6.37
CA ALA A 71 -15.61 -3.44 -6.10
C ALA A 71 -15.52 -4.87 -6.63
N HIS A 72 -14.71 -5.04 -7.67
CA HIS A 72 -14.12 -6.32 -7.99
C HIS A 72 -13.11 -6.63 -6.88
N LEU A 73 -12.91 -7.91 -6.57
CA LEU A 73 -11.85 -8.31 -5.64
C LEU A 73 -10.53 -7.64 -6.11
N PRO A 74 -9.78 -7.00 -5.20
CA PRO A 74 -8.46 -6.48 -5.54
C PRO A 74 -7.65 -7.64 -6.11
N ASN A 75 -6.96 -7.41 -7.23
CA ASN A 75 -6.12 -8.44 -7.84
C ASN A 75 -5.14 -8.96 -6.79
N ASP A 76 -5.01 -10.29 -6.68
CA ASP A 76 -4.18 -10.99 -5.70
C ASP A 76 -2.76 -10.42 -5.63
N LEU A 77 -2.27 -9.93 -6.77
CA LEU A 77 -0.99 -9.22 -6.93
C LEU A 77 -0.80 -8.01 -6.01
N LEU A 78 -1.87 -7.37 -5.51
CA LEU A 78 -1.76 -6.20 -4.63
C LEU A 78 -1.22 -6.60 -3.25
N PHE A 79 -1.83 -7.58 -2.60
CA PHE A 79 -1.39 -8.01 -1.26
C PHE A 79 -0.11 -8.81 -1.33
N ASP A 80 0.07 -9.61 -2.38
CA ASP A 80 1.33 -10.32 -2.63
C ASP A 80 2.50 -9.34 -2.76
N GLY A 81 2.30 -8.24 -3.50
CA GLY A 81 3.28 -7.16 -3.60
C GLY A 81 3.56 -6.47 -2.27
N MET A 82 2.51 -6.12 -1.51
CA MET A 82 2.67 -5.45 -0.21
C MET A 82 3.42 -6.30 0.82
N ILE A 83 3.16 -7.60 0.88
CA ILE A 83 3.87 -8.52 1.77
C ILE A 83 5.31 -8.73 1.27
N ALA A 84 5.53 -8.89 -0.03
CA ALA A 84 6.88 -9.02 -0.59
C ALA A 84 7.75 -7.77 -0.30
N ASP A 85 7.14 -6.58 -0.32
CA ASP A 85 7.82 -5.32 -0.04
C ASP A 85 8.14 -5.14 1.47
N LEU A 86 7.32 -5.68 2.37
CA LEU A 86 7.59 -5.68 3.83
C LEU A 86 8.90 -6.39 4.19
N ASP A 87 9.19 -7.51 3.53
CA ASP A 87 10.39 -8.30 3.78
C ASP A 87 11.62 -7.75 3.02
N SER A 88 11.44 -6.71 2.19
CA SER A 88 12.51 -6.12 1.38
C SER A 88 13.39 -5.18 2.19
N GLN A 89 14.56 -5.68 2.62
CA GLN A 89 15.60 -4.86 3.25
C GLN A 89 16.11 -3.72 2.35
N ARG A 90 15.93 -3.85 1.04
CA ARG A 90 16.37 -2.87 0.04
C ARG A 90 15.43 -1.66 -0.03
N LEU A 91 14.14 -1.85 0.22
CA LEU A 91 13.13 -0.80 0.12
C LEU A 91 12.99 0.00 1.42
N ARG A 92 13.26 -0.63 2.57
CA ARG A 92 13.11 -0.03 3.91
C ARG A 92 13.71 1.37 4.10
N PRO A 93 14.90 1.69 3.57
CA PRO A 93 15.46 3.03 3.69
C PRO A 93 14.72 4.10 2.89
N PHE A 94 14.00 3.71 1.84
CA PHE A 94 13.37 4.63 0.88
C PHE A 94 11.87 4.78 1.10
N VAL A 95 11.21 3.77 1.64
CA VAL A 95 9.76 3.77 1.90
C VAL A 95 9.38 3.40 3.34
N PRO A 96 10.08 3.92 4.38
CA PRO A 96 9.84 3.50 5.76
C PRO A 96 8.42 3.80 6.26
N TRP A 97 7.78 4.88 5.81
CA TRP A 97 6.43 5.24 6.25
C TRP A 97 5.38 4.31 5.63
N THR A 98 5.50 3.99 4.34
CA THR A 98 4.62 3.06 3.64
C THR A 98 4.67 1.69 4.28
N LEU A 99 5.87 1.17 4.53
CA LEU A 99 6.05 -0.12 5.18
C LEU A 99 5.47 -0.12 6.60
N GLY A 100 5.64 0.96 7.37
CA GLY A 100 5.06 1.09 8.70
C GLY A 100 3.52 1.03 8.71
N GLU A 101 2.84 1.59 7.71
CA GLU A 101 1.39 1.47 7.59
C GLU A 101 0.94 0.06 7.17
N ILE A 102 1.71 -0.62 6.30
CA ILE A 102 1.44 -2.02 5.96
C ILE A 102 1.66 -2.94 7.18
N GLU A 103 2.73 -2.73 7.96
CA GLU A 103 2.97 -3.46 9.22
C GLU A 103 1.84 -3.22 10.23
N ARG A 104 1.35 -1.99 10.33
CA ARG A 104 0.21 -1.65 11.20
C ARG A 104 -1.05 -2.39 10.78
N LEU A 105 -1.36 -2.48 9.49
CA LEU A 105 -2.48 -3.26 8.97
C LEU A 105 -2.33 -4.74 9.31
N ALA A 106 -1.15 -5.30 9.07
CA ALA A 106 -0.79 -6.68 9.39
C ALA A 106 -0.88 -7.01 10.90
N THR A 107 -0.70 -6.03 11.77
CA THR A 107 -0.79 -6.25 13.22
C THR A 107 -2.22 -6.17 13.73
N HIS A 108 -3.07 -5.31 13.14
CA HIS A 108 -4.49 -5.22 13.51
C HIS A 108 -5.27 -6.48 13.12
N SER A 109 -4.90 -7.16 12.04
CA SER A 109 -5.48 -8.46 11.68
C SER A 109 -5.19 -9.54 12.71
N ALA A 110 -3.96 -9.61 13.24
CA ALA A 110 -3.55 -10.62 14.21
C ALA A 110 -4.19 -10.45 15.61
N ALA A 111 -4.77 -9.28 15.90
CA ALA A 111 -5.42 -8.97 17.18
C ALA A 111 -6.96 -9.20 17.16
N SER A 112 -7.50 -9.60 16.02
CA SER A 112 -8.93 -9.88 15.79
C SER A 112 -9.23 -11.37 15.95
#